data_AF-A0A946M238-F1
#
_entry.id   AF-A0A946M238-F1
#
_cell.length_a   1.000
_cell.length_b   1.000
_cell.length_c   1.000
_cell.angle_alpha   90.00
_cell.angle_beta   90.00
_cell.angle_gamma   90.00
#
_symmetry.space_group_name_H-M   'P 1'
#
loop_
_entity.id
_entity.type
_entity.pdbx_description
1 polymer ?
#
loop_
_entity_poly.entity_id
_entity_poly.type
_entity_poly.pdbx_seq_one_letter_code
_entity_poly.pdbx_strand_id
1 'polypeptide(L)'
;MVLLQGEPGRFDTPSDKGRNNSRRFCTECGSRLWAELESGVASVNGMALDDRTHFRPTHNHRLGTAPDWCKVDQSLEDLPVSG
;
A
#
# COMPACT_ATOMS: atom_id res chain seq x y z
N MET A 1 -15.78 -14.65 11.20
CA MET A 1 -14.63 -14.90 12.09
C MET A 1 -13.70 -13.72 11.92
N VAL A 2 -13.58 -12.85 12.93
CA VAL A 2 -12.60 -11.75 12.89
C VAL A 2 -11.31 -12.33 13.45
N LEU A 3 -10.31 -12.53 12.59
CA LEU A 3 -8.98 -12.94 13.04
C LEU A 3 -8.28 -11.69 13.61
N LEU A 4 -8.32 -11.51 14.93
CA LEU A 4 -7.69 -10.37 15.61
C LEU A 4 -6.21 -10.62 15.96
N GLN A 5 -5.70 -11.82 15.67
CA GLN A 5 -4.39 -12.29 16.11
C GLN A 5 -3.72 -13.11 15.01
N GLY A 6 -2.41 -12.95 14.89
CA GLY A 6 -1.57 -13.61 13.89
C GLY A 6 -0.30 -12.80 13.64
N GLU A 7 0.76 -13.47 13.18
CA GLU A 7 2.02 -12.82 12.81
C GLU A 7 2.07 -12.61 11.29
N PRO A 8 2.18 -11.36 10.80
CA PRO A 8 2.32 -11.09 9.38
C PRO A 8 3.65 -11.63 8.83
N GLY A 9 3.60 -12.21 7.64
CA GLY A 9 4.78 -12.49 6.84
C GLY A 9 5.50 -11.19 6.46
N ARG A 10 6.78 -11.31 6.08
CA ARG A 10 7.61 -10.18 5.65
C ARG A 10 8.27 -10.49 4.30
N PHE A 11 8.27 -9.52 3.41
CA PHE A 11 9.05 -9.57 2.18
C PHE A 11 9.69 -8.21 1.91
N ASP A 12 11.01 -8.21 1.72
CA ASP A 12 11.80 -7.01 1.48
C ASP A 12 12.11 -6.90 0.00
N THR A 13 11.88 -5.72 -0.58
CA THR A 13 12.22 -5.45 -1.99
C THR A 13 12.94 -4.11 -2.10
N PRO A 14 14.09 -4.04 -2.78
CA PRO A 14 14.73 -2.76 -3.06
C PRO A 14 13.84 -1.94 -4.00
N SER A 15 13.64 -0.67 -3.65
CA SER A 15 13.00 0.32 -4.52
C SER A 15 13.95 0.78 -5.63
N ASP A 16 13.42 1.47 -6.63
CA ASP A 16 14.20 2.06 -7.73
C ASP A 16 15.32 3.02 -7.26
N LYS A 17 15.25 3.47 -6.01
CA LYS A 17 16.21 4.37 -5.35
C LYS A 17 17.13 3.64 -4.35
N GLY A 18 17.11 2.31 -4.32
CA GLY A 18 17.93 1.49 -3.42
C GLY A 18 17.44 1.38 -1.97
N ARG A 19 16.38 2.10 -1.58
CA ARG A 19 15.74 1.97 -0.25
C ARG A 19 14.97 0.66 -0.16
N ASN A 20 14.92 0.04 1.02
CA ASN A 20 14.12 -1.17 1.21
C ASN A 20 12.64 -0.83 1.42
N ASN A 21 11.77 -1.51 0.70
CA ASN A 21 10.34 -1.54 0.94
C ASN A 21 9.99 -2.88 1.59
N SER A 22 9.73 -2.85 2.90
CA SER A 22 9.39 -4.04 3.68
C SER A 22 7.88 -4.20 3.74
N ARG A 23 7.35 -5.22 3.06
CA ARG A 23 5.91 -5.49 2.97
C ARG A 23 5.48 -6.53 3.99
N ARG A 24 4.35 -6.28 4.65
CA ARG A 24 3.67 -7.19 5.57
C ARG A 24 2.38 -7.74 4.96
N PHE A 25 2.16 -9.03 5.10
CA PHE A 25 1.03 -9.73 4.49
C PHE A 25 0.55 -10.92 5.32
N CYS A 26 -0.70 -11.34 5.13
CA CYS A 26 -1.23 -12.56 5.71
C CYS A 26 -0.58 -13.78 5.05
N THR A 27 0.06 -14.66 5.83
CA THR A 27 0.74 -15.86 5.34
C THR A 27 -0.21 -16.96 4.84
N GLU A 28 -1.50 -16.88 5.20
CA GLU A 28 -2.50 -17.88 4.80
C GLU A 28 -3.15 -17.53 3.46
N CYS A 29 -3.58 -16.28 3.28
CA CYS A 29 -4.33 -15.85 2.09
C CYS A 29 -3.56 -14.90 1.16
N GLY A 30 -2.37 -14.46 1.55
CA GLY A 30 -1.51 -13.57 0.76
C GLY A 30 -1.96 -12.10 0.73
N SER A 31 -3.02 -11.72 1.44
CA SER A 31 -3.52 -10.35 1.48
C SER A 31 -2.48 -9.40 2.07
N ARG A 32 -2.21 -8.28 1.37
CA ARG A 32 -1.26 -7.24 1.81
C ARG A 32 -1.89 -6.37 2.90
N LEU A 33 -1.17 -6.15 4.00
CA LEU A 33 -1.64 -5.39 5.15
C LEU A 33 -1.04 -3.98 5.18
N TRP A 34 0.28 -3.86 5.34
CA TRP A 34 1.00 -2.59 5.26
C TRP A 34 2.41 -2.76 4.70
N ALA A 35 3.07 -1.65 4.39
CA ALA A 35 4.49 -1.58 4.13
C ALA A 35 5.18 -0.63 5.13
N GLU A 36 6.31 -1.05 5.65
CA GLU A 36 7.19 -0.25 6.51
C GLU A 36 8.10 0.60 5.64
N LEU A 37 8.17 1.90 5.94
CA LEU A 37 9.06 2.85 5.29
C LEU A 37 10.19 3.21 6.27
N GLU A 38 11.39 3.41 5.77
CA GLU A 38 12.57 3.83 6.56
C GLU A 38 12.33 5.15 7.32
N SER A 39 11.37 5.98 6.88
CA SER A 39 10.95 7.22 7.53
C SER A 39 10.20 7.03 8.87
N GLY A 40 9.95 5.78 9.29
CA GLY A 40 9.15 5.49 10.48
C GLY A 40 7.63 5.57 10.27
N VAL A 41 7.19 5.70 9.01
CA VAL A 41 5.78 5.70 8.62
C VAL A 41 5.41 4.35 8.00
N ALA A 42 4.16 3.91 8.15
CA ALA A 42 3.63 2.76 7.46
C ALA A 42 2.63 3.17 6.36
N SER A 43 2.74 2.55 5.19
CA SER A 43 1.72 2.63 4.15
C SER A 43 0.74 1.48 4.33
N VAL A 44 -0.47 1.78 4.78
CA VAL A 44 -1.52 0.78 5.04
C VAL A 44 -2.34 0.54 3.77
N ASN A 45 -2.63 -0.72 3.46
CA ASN A 45 -3.54 -1.06 2.38
C ASN A 45 -4.98 -0.72 2.78
N GLY A 46 -5.66 0.14 2.01
CA GLY A 46 -7.06 0.53 2.29
C GLY A 46 -8.03 -0.65 2.33
N MET A 47 -7.71 -1.76 1.64
CA MET A 47 -8.50 -2.99 1.67
C MET A 47 -8.29 -3.85 2.93
N ALA A 48 -7.29 -3.52 3.75
CA ALA A 48 -7.03 -4.19 5.03
C ALA A 48 -7.81 -3.55 6.20
N LEU A 49 -8.58 -2.48 5.94
CA LEU A 49 -9.39 -1.80 6.95
C LEU A 49 -10.76 -2.47 7.07
N ASP A 50 -11.15 -2.82 8.30
CA ASP A 50 -12.50 -3.33 8.59
C ASP A 50 -13.56 -2.25 8.30
N ASP A 51 -13.30 -1.01 8.73
CA ASP A 51 -14.12 0.15 8.40
C ASP A 51 -13.62 0.84 7.13
N ARG A 52 -14.33 0.60 6.03
CA ARG A 52 -14.02 1.16 4.71
C ARG A 52 -14.22 2.68 4.64
N THR A 53 -14.97 3.29 5.57
CA THR A 53 -15.21 4.74 5.58
C THR A 53 -13.95 5.54 5.91
N HIS A 54 -12.92 4.89 6.47
CA HIS A 54 -11.61 5.48 6.69
C HIS A 54 -10.80 5.67 5.41
N PHE A 55 -11.08 4.88 4.36
CA PHE A 55 -10.37 5.02 3.09
C PHE A 55 -11.01 6.12 2.22
N ARG A 56 -10.47 7.33 2.34
CA ARG A 56 -10.91 8.52 1.60
C ARG A 56 -9.72 9.08 0.79
N PRO A 57 -9.40 8.48 -0.37
CA PRO A 57 -8.26 8.92 -1.17
C PRO A 57 -8.49 10.36 -1.64
N THR A 58 -7.45 11.18 -1.55
CA THR A 58 -7.46 12.58 -1.98
C THR A 58 -6.63 12.81 -3.22
N HIS A 59 -5.71 11.89 -3.53
CA HIS A 59 -4.77 12.01 -4.63
C HIS A 59 -4.47 10.64 -5.26
N ASN A 60 -4.10 10.68 -6.53
CA ASN A 60 -3.38 9.62 -7.22
C ASN A 60 -1.88 9.81 -7.02
N HIS A 61 -1.11 8.72 -7.05
CA HIS A 61 0.35 8.78 -7.00
C HIS A 61 0.91 7.76 -7.99
N ARG A 62 1.90 8.18 -8.79
CA ARG A 62 2.56 7.34 -9.83
C ARG A 62 1.64 6.96 -10.99
N LEU A 63 0.71 7.84 -11.38
CA LEU A 63 -0.23 7.56 -12.46
C LEU A 63 0.47 7.22 -13.79
N GLY A 64 1.58 7.90 -14.10
CA GLY A 64 2.35 7.67 -15.33
C GLY A 64 3.02 6.29 -15.47
N THR A 65 3.08 5.50 -14.39
CA THR A 65 3.59 4.11 -14.41
C THR A 65 2.51 3.09 -14.05
N ALA A 66 1.25 3.52 -13.94
CA ALA A 66 0.14 2.62 -13.65
C ALA A 66 -0.11 1.71 -14.87
N PRO A 67 -0.32 0.40 -14.67
CA PRO A 67 -0.72 -0.48 -15.77
C PRO A 67 -2.08 -0.09 -16.36
N ASP A 68 -2.29 -0.32 -17.66
CA ASP A 68 -3.52 0.05 -18.37
C ASP A 68 -4.80 -0.58 -17.79
N TRP A 69 -4.68 -1.72 -17.10
CA TRP A 69 -5.80 -2.40 -16.45
C TRP A 69 -6.17 -1.79 -15.08
N CYS A 70 -5.36 -0.86 -14.56
CA CYS A 70 -5.60 -0.24 -13.27
C CYS A 70 -6.78 0.73 -13.36
N LYS A 71 -7.85 0.48 -12.60
CA LYS A 71 -8.94 1.43 -12.45
C LYS A 71 -8.50 2.56 -11.51
N VAL A 72 -8.37 3.75 -12.06
CA VAL A 72 -7.98 4.96 -11.32
C VAL A 72 -9.12 5.98 -11.38
N ASP A 73 -9.39 6.63 -10.26
CA ASP A 73 -10.30 7.78 -10.21
C ASP A 73 -9.60 9.00 -10.79
N GLN A 74 -9.95 9.35 -12.03
CA GLN A 74 -9.36 10.47 -12.77
C GLN A 74 -9.76 11.85 -12.21
N SER A 75 -10.70 11.91 -11.25
CA SER A 75 -11.10 13.16 -10.62
C SER A 75 -10.19 13.61 -9.47
N LEU A 76 -9.34 12.71 -8.96
CA LEU A 76 -8.38 13.01 -7.88
C LEU A 76 -7.13 13.69 -8.44
N GLU A 77 -6.54 14.59 -7.64
CA GLU A 77 -5.29 15.28 -7.97
C GLU A 77 -4.13 14.27 -8.12
N ASP A 78 -3.25 14.46 -9.10
CA ASP A 78 -2.04 13.64 -9.24
C ASP A 78 -0.90 14.25 -8.41
N LEU A 79 -0.43 13.50 -7.42
CA LEU A 79 0.72 13.91 -6.63
C LEU A 79 1.99 13.81 -7.48
N PRO A 80 2.76 14.91 -7.57
CA PRO A 80 4.01 14.89 -8.32
C PRO A 80 4.97 13.88 -7.70
N VAL A 81 5.70 13.18 -8.57
CA VAL A 81 6.80 12.33 -8.14
C VAL A 81 7.92 13.22 -7.63
N SER A 82 8.03 13.40 -6.31
CA SER A 82 9.22 13.99 -5.72
C SER A 82 10.39 13.02 -5.91
N GLY A 83 11.40 13.52 -6.63
CA GLY A 83 12.67 12.84 -6.88
C GLY A 83 13.46 12.66 -5.59
#